data_AF-A0A179BMB0-F1
#
_entry.id   AF-A0A179BMB0-F1
#
_cell.length_a   1.000
_cell.length_b   1.000
_cell.length_c   1.000
_cell.angle_alpha   90.00
_cell.angle_beta   90.00
_cell.angle_gamma   90.00
#
_symmetry.space_group_name_H-M   'P 1'
#
loop_
_entity.id
_entity.type
_entity.pdbx_description
1 polymer ?
#
loop_
_entity_poly.entity_id
_entity_poly.type
_entity_poly.pdbx_seq_one_letter_code
_entity_poly.pdbx_strand_id
1 'polypeptide(L)'
;MSENKPNTPSTWVDPDDAPELGAEFFREADLYQGDQLIRRGRGRPKLANRKILLSVRYSPEVIAYFRQTGEGWQVRMDAVLREYVRRKA
;
A
#
# COMPACT_ATOMS: atom_id res chain seq x y z
N MET A 1 -34.65 1.83 -20.84
CA MET A 1 -33.58 2.60 -20.17
C MET A 1 -33.58 2.21 -18.71
N SER A 2 -32.73 1.27 -18.31
CA SER A 2 -32.65 0.78 -16.92
C SER A 2 -31.54 1.55 -16.20
N GLU A 3 -31.91 2.31 -15.18
CA GLU A 3 -31.01 3.16 -14.42
C GLU A 3 -30.21 2.31 -13.42
N ASN A 4 -28.87 2.41 -13.48
CA ASN A 4 -27.97 1.70 -12.56
C ASN A 4 -27.99 2.42 -11.20
N LYS A 5 -28.35 1.69 -10.13
CA LYS A 5 -28.28 2.22 -8.77
C LYS A 5 -26.81 2.36 -8.33
N PRO A 6 -26.40 3.49 -7.72
CA PRO A 6 -25.07 3.61 -7.14
C PRO A 6 -24.95 2.68 -5.91
N ASN A 7 -23.86 1.91 -5.87
CA ASN A 7 -23.63 0.84 -4.88
C ASN A 7 -22.79 1.30 -3.67
N THR A 8 -22.75 2.61 -3.41
CA THR A 8 -21.95 3.21 -2.33
C THR A 8 -22.86 4.07 -1.45
N PRO A 9 -22.88 3.87 -0.12
CA PRO A 9 -23.61 4.77 0.77
C PRO A 9 -23.03 6.19 0.67
N SER A 10 -23.90 7.20 0.66
CA SER A 10 -23.49 8.60 0.72
C SER A 10 -22.91 8.89 2.10
N THR A 11 -21.61 9.14 2.19
CA THR A 11 -20.90 9.51 3.43
C THR A 11 -20.86 11.03 3.63
N TRP A 12 -21.76 11.78 2.97
CA TRP A 12 -21.80 13.22 3.11
C TRP A 12 -22.39 13.59 4.48
N VAL A 13 -21.56 14.22 5.32
CA VAL A 13 -21.93 14.75 6.63
C VAL A 13 -22.09 16.26 6.47
N ASP A 14 -23.18 16.79 7.02
CA ASP A 14 -23.52 18.22 6.98
C ASP A 14 -22.37 19.05 7.59
N PRO A 15 -21.85 20.09 6.89
CA PRO A 15 -20.82 20.98 7.41
C PRO A 15 -21.13 21.62 8.77
N ASP A 16 -22.41 21.81 9.09
CA ASP A 16 -22.84 22.39 10.38
C ASP A 16 -22.89 21.36 11.52
N ASP A 17 -22.79 20.06 11.20
CA ASP A 17 -22.72 18.93 12.16
C ASP A 17 -21.29 18.36 12.21
N ALA A 18 -20.30 19.16 11.79
CA ALA A 18 -18.89 18.77 11.80
C ALA A 18 -18.38 18.66 13.25
N PRO A 19 -17.61 17.59 13.56
CA PRO A 19 -17.04 17.43 14.90
C PRO A 19 -16.09 18.57 15.23
N GLU A 20 -16.04 18.95 16.50
CA GLU A 20 -15.08 19.95 16.97
C GLU A 20 -13.64 19.48 16.71
N LEU A 21 -12.78 20.42 16.30
CA LEU A 21 -11.34 20.19 16.10
C LEU A 21 -10.63 20.07 17.46
N GLY A 22 -10.91 18.99 18.17
CA GLY A 22 -10.36 18.71 19.49
C GLY A 22 -8.89 18.29 19.44
N ALA A 23 -8.29 18.12 20.61
CA ALA A 23 -6.89 17.73 20.75
C ALA A 23 -6.56 16.43 19.98
N GLU A 24 -7.50 15.49 19.93
CA GLU A 24 -7.42 14.24 19.18
C GLU A 24 -7.08 14.44 17.69
N PHE A 25 -7.79 15.35 17.03
CA PHE A 25 -7.59 15.68 15.62
C PHE A 25 -6.15 16.18 15.37
N PHE A 26 -5.66 17.09 16.22
CA PHE A 26 -4.31 17.63 16.11
C PHE A 26 -3.20 16.62 16.43
N ARG A 27 -3.48 15.56 17.20
CA ARG A 27 -2.50 14.49 17.45
C ARG A 27 -2.21 13.68 16.20
N GLU A 28 -3.21 13.52 15.33
CA GLU A 28 -3.11 12.72 14.12
C GLU A 28 -2.78 13.52 12.86
N ALA A 29 -2.96 14.85 12.89
CA ALA A 29 -2.72 15.74 11.76
C ALA A 29 -1.22 15.95 11.43
N ASP A 30 -0.96 16.30 10.17
CA ASP A 30 0.32 16.84 9.73
C ASP A 30 0.44 18.30 10.23
N LEU A 31 1.54 18.62 10.92
CA LEU A 31 1.84 19.97 11.41
C LEU A 31 2.76 20.70 10.42
N TYR A 32 2.26 21.78 9.84
CA TYR A 32 3.00 22.70 8.98
C TYR A 32 3.29 24.02 9.69
N GLN A 33 4.45 24.61 9.42
CA GLN A 33 4.79 25.99 9.76
C GLN A 33 5.16 26.71 8.46
N GLY A 34 4.24 27.54 7.94
CA GLY A 34 4.32 28.04 6.57
C GLY A 34 4.31 26.86 5.57
N ASP A 35 5.25 26.86 4.62
CA ASP A 35 5.39 25.79 3.65
C ASP A 35 6.21 24.58 4.17
N GLN A 36 6.69 24.64 5.41
CA GLN A 36 7.56 23.61 5.98
C GLN A 36 6.77 22.62 6.85
N LEU A 37 6.81 21.34 6.50
CA LEU A 37 6.26 20.25 7.28
C LEU A 37 7.16 19.91 8.48
N ILE A 38 6.68 20.18 9.70
CA ILE A 38 7.42 20.01 10.95
C ILE A 38 7.21 18.62 11.55
N ARG A 39 5.98 18.10 11.49
CA ARG A 39 5.65 16.78 12.01
C ARG A 39 4.61 16.13 11.11
N ARG A 40 4.91 14.92 10.64
CA ARG A 40 3.93 14.08 9.96
C ARG A 40 3.00 13.46 10.99
N GLY A 41 1.71 13.50 10.72
CA GLY A 41 0.67 12.74 11.37
C GLY A 41 0.87 11.23 11.24
N ARG A 42 -0.09 10.43 11.73
CA ARG A 42 -0.09 8.99 11.49
C ARG A 42 -0.38 8.75 10.00
N GLY A 43 0.67 8.76 9.19
CA GLY A 43 0.58 8.39 7.77
C GLY A 43 0.02 6.98 7.57
N ARG A 44 -0.23 6.58 6.32
CA ARG A 44 -0.79 5.27 5.97
C ARG A 44 -0.13 4.15 6.81
N PRO A 45 -0.92 3.33 7.53
CA PRO A 45 -0.39 2.26 8.37
C PRO A 45 0.66 1.44 7.62
N LYS A 46 1.81 1.21 8.26
CA LYS A 46 2.87 0.38 7.67
C LYS A 46 2.32 -1.03 7.46
N LEU A 47 2.47 -1.55 6.24
CA LEU A 47 2.12 -2.94 5.95
C LEU A 47 2.94 -3.85 6.87
N ALA A 48 2.27 -4.68 7.67
CA ALA A 48 2.94 -5.55 8.65
C ALA A 48 4.01 -6.45 8.01
N ASN A 49 3.74 -6.96 6.81
CA ASN A 49 4.63 -7.84 6.05
C ASN A 49 4.92 -7.25 4.66
N ARG A 50 5.67 -6.15 4.60
CA ARG A 50 6.06 -5.54 3.32
C ARG A 50 7.16 -6.35 2.62
N LYS A 51 7.13 -6.39 1.29
CA LYS A 51 8.27 -6.87 0.48
C LYS A 51 9.48 -5.97 0.74
N ILE A 52 10.65 -6.57 0.90
CA ILE A 52 11.92 -5.85 1.08
C ILE A 52 12.56 -5.68 -0.29
N LEU A 53 12.92 -4.44 -0.64
CA LEU A 53 13.71 -4.17 -1.85
C LEU A 53 15.17 -4.51 -1.56
N LEU A 54 15.72 -5.47 -2.28
CA LEU A 54 17.11 -5.92 -2.17
C LEU A 54 17.77 -5.90 -3.55
N SER A 55 19.06 -5.60 -3.58
CA SER A 55 19.88 -5.76 -4.79
C SER A 55 20.51 -7.16 -4.77
N VAL A 56 19.92 -8.08 -5.53
CA VAL A 56 20.36 -9.49 -5.61
C VAL A 56 20.80 -9.79 -7.04
N ARG A 57 21.91 -10.51 -7.18
CA ARG A 57 22.38 -11.02 -8.47
C ARG A 57 21.89 -12.45 -8.64
N TYR A 58 21.17 -12.71 -9.73
CA TYR A 58 20.73 -14.04 -10.14
C TYR A 58 21.54 -14.51 -11.34
N SER A 59 21.69 -15.83 -11.49
CA SER A 59 22.31 -16.39 -12.68
C SER A 59 21.50 -16.05 -13.95
N PRO A 60 22.15 -15.85 -15.11
CA PRO A 60 21.46 -15.44 -16.35
C PRO A 60 20.34 -16.38 -16.78
N GLU A 61 20.53 -17.69 -16.63
CA GLU A 61 19.57 -18.73 -16.99
C GLU A 61 18.26 -18.63 -16.18
N VAL A 62 18.35 -18.25 -14.90
CA VAL A 62 17.18 -18.07 -14.04
C VAL A 62 16.35 -16.89 -14.52
N ILE A 63 17.00 -15.75 -14.79
CA ILE A 63 16.33 -14.55 -15.28
C ILE A 63 15.74 -14.79 -16.68
N ALA A 64 16.47 -15.46 -17.56
CA ALA A 64 16.00 -15.79 -18.89
C ALA A 64 14.73 -16.65 -18.84
N TYR A 65 14.73 -17.71 -18.04
CA TYR A 65 13.57 -18.59 -17.85
C TYR A 65 12.33 -17.80 -17.38
N PHE A 66 12.46 -17.03 -16.30
CA PHE A 66 11.30 -16.30 -15.78
C PHE A 66 10.84 -15.20 -16.75
N ARG A 67 11.74 -14.45 -17.38
CA ARG A 67 11.34 -13.43 -18.36
C ARG A 67 10.53 -14.00 -19.54
N GLN A 68 10.84 -15.21 -19.99
CA GLN A 68 10.06 -15.89 -21.03
C GLN A 68 8.62 -16.19 -20.62
N THR A 69 8.31 -16.24 -19.32
CA THR A 69 6.93 -16.43 -18.84
C THR A 69 6.03 -15.23 -19.11
N GLY A 70 6.59 -14.07 -19.47
CA GLY A 70 5.87 -12.86 -19.82
C GLY A 70 5.62 -11.92 -18.64
N GLU A 71 4.55 -11.14 -18.72
CA GLU A 71 4.21 -10.14 -17.70
C GLU A 71 4.09 -10.76 -16.30
N GLY A 72 4.56 -10.06 -15.27
CA GLY A 72 4.52 -10.57 -13.89
C GLY A 72 5.52 -11.69 -13.59
N TRP A 73 6.55 -11.90 -14.43
CA TRP A 73 7.59 -12.90 -14.16
C TRP A 73 8.28 -12.75 -12.81
N GLN A 74 8.45 -11.52 -12.31
CA GLN A 74 9.02 -11.27 -10.98
C GLN A 74 8.10 -11.77 -9.85
N VAL A 75 6.78 -11.63 -10.02
CA VAL A 75 5.79 -12.14 -9.06
C VAL A 75 5.80 -13.66 -9.05
N ARG A 76 5.91 -14.30 -10.23
CA ARG A 76 6.08 -15.76 -10.34
C ARG A 76 7.38 -16.25 -9.70
N MET A 77 8.48 -15.54 -9.92
CA MET A 77 9.77 -15.86 -9.28
C MET A 77 9.67 -15.81 -7.75
N ASP A 78 9.05 -14.75 -7.20
CA ASP A 78 8.79 -14.62 -5.76
C ASP A 78 7.89 -15.76 -5.22
N ALA A 79 6.88 -16.20 -5.97
CA ALA A 79 6.04 -17.33 -5.58
C ALA A 79 6.84 -18.64 -5.46
N VAL A 80 7.72 -18.94 -6.41
CA VAL A 80 8.59 -20.14 -6.39
C VAL A 80 9.53 -20.10 -5.18
N LEU A 81 10.13 -18.94 -4.89
CA LEU A 81 11.00 -18.78 -3.72
C LEU A 81 10.24 -19.00 -2.41
N ARG A 82 9.00 -18.51 -2.30
CA ARG A 82 8.15 -18.75 -1.12
C ARG A 82 7.80 -20.22 -0.96
N GLU A 83 7.47 -20.91 -2.04
CA GLU A 83 7.19 -22.35 -2.00
C GLU A 83 8.42 -23.15 -1.54
N TYR A 84 9.60 -22.82 -2.06
CA TYR A 84 10.86 -23.42 -1.62
C TYR A 84 11.07 -23.24 -0.10
N VAL A 85 10.83 -22.04 0.43
CA VAL A 85 10.92 -21.75 1.87
C VAL A 85 9.90 -22.58 2.66
N ARG A 86 8.64 -22.64 2.22
CA ARG A 86 7.57 -23.42 2.88
C ARG A 86 7.84 -24.92 2.93
N ARG A 87 8.53 -25.46 1.93
CA ARG A 87 8.89 -26.89 1.88
C ARG A 87 10.09 -27.22 2.78
N LYS A 88 10.94 -26.23 3.05
CA LYS A 88 12.17 -26.39 3.85
C LYS A 88 11.97 -26.05 5.32
N ALA A 89 11.02 -25.16 5.62
CA ALA A 89 10.50 -24.93 6.96
C ALA A 89 9.61 -26.11 7.39
#